data_AF-A0A424Z1V5-F1
#
_entry.id   AF-A0A424Z1V5-F1
#
_cell.length_a   1.000
_cell.length_b   1.000
_cell.length_c   1.000
_cell.angle_alpha   90.00
_cell.angle_beta   90.00
_cell.angle_gamma   90.00
#
_symmetry.space_group_name_H-M   'P 1'
#
loop_
_entity.id
_entity.type
_entity.pdbx_description
1 polymer ?
#
loop_
_entity_poly.entity_id
_entity_poly.type
_entity_poly.pdbx_seq_one_letter_code
_entity_poly.pdbx_strand_id
1 'polypeptide(L)' 'MTSFADFANVCREIENISSSLEMTERVAEFFKLVDTEELHIAIYFIMGDVFPDWSDYDLGVGTGLFYTSLSK' A
#
# COMPACT_ATOMS: atom_id res chain seq x y z
N MET A 1 8.75 9.52 -9.54
CA MET A 1 7.37 9.13 -9.21
C MET A 1 7.35 7.62 -9.15
N THR A 2 6.97 7.06 -8.01
CA THR A 2 6.94 5.61 -7.80
C THR A 2 5.77 5.01 -8.56
N SER A 3 6.02 3.96 -9.34
CA SER A 3 4.95 3.26 -10.07
C SER A 3 4.05 2.49 -9.10
N PHE A 4 2.74 2.70 -9.19
CA PHE A 4 1.78 1.92 -8.41
C PHE A 4 1.79 0.43 -8.78
N ALA A 5 2.15 0.09 -10.03
CA ALA A 5 2.32 -1.31 -10.44
C ALA A 5 3.50 -1.98 -9.72
N ASP A 6 4.58 -1.26 -9.50
CA ASP A 6 5.76 -1.78 -8.78
C ASP A 6 5.43 -1.99 -7.30
N PHE A 7 4.68 -1.06 -6.70
CA PHE A 7 4.12 -1.24 -5.35
C PHE A 7 3.22 -2.50 -5.26
N ALA A 8 2.31 -2.68 -6.21
CA ALA A 8 1.42 -3.85 -6.22
C ALA A 8 2.19 -5.18 -6.34
N ASN A 9 3.31 -5.20 -7.08
CA ASN A 9 4.19 -6.37 -7.14
C ASN A 9 4.86 -6.64 -5.79
N VAL A 10 5.33 -5.60 -5.09
CA VAL A 10 5.89 -5.71 -3.73
C VAL A 10 4.87 -6.30 -2.76
N CYS A 11 3.62 -5.82 -2.77
CA CYS A 11 2.55 -6.38 -1.93
C CYS A 11 2.33 -7.86 -2.18
N ARG A 12 2.27 -8.28 -3.46
CA ARG A 12 2.14 -9.69 -3.83
C ARG A 12 3.30 -10.54 -3.31
N GLU A 13 4.53 -10.03 -3.34
CA GLU A 13 5.69 -10.73 -2.80
C GLU A 13 5.58 -10.88 -1.28
N ILE A 14 5.21 -9.81 -0.57
CA ILE A 14 5.05 -9.81 0.89
C ILE A 14 3.96 -10.80 1.35
N GLU A 15 2.84 -10.88 0.65
CA GLU A 15 1.76 -11.83 0.96
C GLU A 15 2.21 -13.30 0.94
N ASN A 16 3.29 -13.61 0.22
CA ASN A 16 3.84 -14.96 0.13
C ASN A 16 4.98 -15.24 1.13
N ILE A 17 5.43 -14.24 1.89
CA ILE A 17 6.51 -14.39 2.87
C ILE A 17 5.91 -14.76 4.24
N SER A 18 6.29 -15.93 4.77
CA SER A 18 5.87 -16.37 6.11
C SER A 18 6.81 -15.90 7.23
N SER A 19 8.05 -15.55 6.90
CA SER A 19 9.07 -15.13 7.87
C SER A 19 8.97 -13.63 8.15
N SER A 20 8.78 -13.27 9.43
CA SER A 20 8.70 -11.85 9.82
C SER A 20 9.98 -11.08 9.52
N LEU A 21 11.15 -11.73 9.63
CA LEU A 21 12.44 -11.11 9.33
C LEU A 21 12.59 -10.84 7.83
N GLU A 22 12.25 -11.83 7.01
CA GLU A 22 12.30 -11.72 5.55
C GLU A 22 11.31 -10.65 5.05
N MET A 23 10.12 -10.59 5.65
CA MET A 23 9.13 -9.55 5.34
C MET A 23 9.68 -8.16 5.70
N THR A 24 10.32 -8.03 6.87
CA THR A 24 10.95 -6.78 7.30
C THR A 24 12.03 -6.32 6.33
N GLU A 25 12.90 -7.24 5.91
CA GLU A 25 13.95 -6.95 4.93
C GLU A 25 13.36 -6.49 3.59
N ARG A 26 12.36 -7.22 3.09
CA ARG A 26 11.72 -6.91 1.80
C ARG A 26 11.00 -5.56 1.80
N VAL A 27 10.32 -5.23 2.90
CA VAL A 27 9.67 -3.91 3.10
C VAL A 27 10.71 -2.80 3.20
N ALA A 28 11.81 -3.02 3.94
CA ALA A 28 12.89 -2.04 4.05
C ALA A 28 13.59 -1.77 2.70
N GLU A 29 13.73 -2.79 1.86
CA GLU A 29 14.21 -2.63 0.48
C GLU A 29 13.26 -1.80 -0.37
N PHE A 30 11.95 -2.05 -0.27
CA PHE A 30 10.94 -1.24 -0.94
C PHE A 30 11.03 0.24 -0.54
N PHE A 31 11.12 0.54 0.76
CA PHE A 31 11.22 1.94 1.23
C PHE A 31 12.46 2.69 0.73
N LYS A 32 13.54 2.00 0.36
CA LYS A 32 14.72 2.63 -0.25
C LYS A 32 14.49 3.04 -1.70
N LEU A 33 13.50 2.45 -2.38
CA LEU A 33 13.17 2.69 -3.78
C LEU A 33 12.06 3.73 -3.96
N VAL A 34 11.26 3.96 -2.92
CA VAL A 34 10.18 4.96 -2.92
C VAL A 34 10.76 6.37 -2.90
N ASP A 35 10.20 7.26 -3.70
CA ASP A 35 10.57 8.67 -3.67
C ASP A 35 10.31 9.28 -2.28
N THR A 36 11.23 10.10 -1.77
CA THR A 36 11.13 10.70 -0.43
C THR A 36 9.79 11.42 -0.19
N GLU A 37 9.28 12.11 -1.21
CA GLU A 37 8.00 12.84 -1.13
C GLU A 37 6.79 11.91 -1.04
N GLU A 38 6.90 10.67 -1.51
CA GLU A 38 5.81 9.68 -1.54
C GLU A 38 5.92 8.67 -0.38
N LEU A 39 7.04 8.64 0.33
CA LEU A 39 7.29 7.67 1.41
C LEU A 39 6.22 7.72 2.49
N HIS A 40 5.74 8.91 2.85
CA HIS A 40 4.69 9.10 3.85
C HIS A 40 3.34 8.48 3.43
N ILE A 41 3.09 8.29 2.13
CA ILE A 41 1.89 7.65 1.59
C ILE A 41 2.12 6.13 1.54
N ALA A 42 3.28 5.71 1.03
CA ALA A 42 3.62 4.31 0.84
C ALA A 42 3.58 3.49 2.15
N ILE A 43 3.96 4.10 3.28
CA ILE A 43 3.91 3.45 4.59
C ILE A 43 2.48 3.13 5.04
N TYR A 44 1.48 3.93 4.70
CA TYR A 44 0.09 3.63 5.04
C TYR A 44 -0.48 2.59 4.08
N PHE A 45 -0.20 2.76 2.78
CA PHE A 45 -0.73 1.86 1.75
C PHE A 45 -0.26 0.42 1.96
N ILE A 46 0.99 0.21 2.37
CA ILE A 46 1.51 -1.15 2.63
C ILE A 46 0.85 -1.80 3.86
N MET A 47 0.32 -0.99 4.79
CA MET A 47 -0.47 -1.47 5.94
C MET A 47 -1.94 -1.69 5.60
N GLY A 48 -2.38 -1.32 4.39
CA GLY A 48 -3.78 -1.39 3.96
C GLY A 48 -4.58 -0.13 4.28
N ASP A 49 -3.93 0.93 4.75
CA ASP A 49 -4.57 2.18 5.15
C ASP A 49 -4.32 3.28 4.11
N VAL A 50 -5.28 4.17 3.90
CA VAL A 50 -5.13 5.35 3.02
C VAL A 50 -4.77 6.59 3.83
N PHE A 51 -5.30 6.70 5.05
CA PHE A 51 -5.09 7.81 5.96
C PHE A 51 -4.64 7.28 7.33
N PRO A 52 -3.86 8.07 8.10
CA PRO A 52 -3.56 7.73 9.48
C PRO A 52 -4.81 7.69 10.37
N ASP A 53 -4.80 6.88 11.42
CA ASP A 53 -5.92 6.76 12.39
C ASP A 53 -6.36 8.07 13.06
N TRP A 54 -5.45 9.03 13.18
CA TRP A 54 -5.72 10.35 13.78
C TRP A 54 -6.25 11.38 12.75
N SER A 55 -6.34 10.99 11.48
CA SER A 55 -6.85 11.85 10.43
C SER A 55 -8.38 11.87 10.45
N ASP A 56 -8.96 13.05 10.22
CA ASP A 56 -10.41 13.18 10.03
C ASP A 56 -10.87 12.72 8.63
N TYR A 57 -9.95 12.26 7.77
CA TYR A 57 -10.25 11.82 6.41
C TYR A 57 -10.69 10.35 6.38
N ASP A 58 -11.76 10.10 5.63
CA ASP A 58 -12.23 8.78 5.23
C ASP A 58 -12.35 8.75 3.70
N LEU A 59 -12.04 7.60 3.09
CA LEU A 59 -12.20 7.40 1.66
C LEU A 59 -13.67 7.52 1.23
N GLY A 60 -14.60 7.13 2.10
CA GLY A 60 -16.05 7.21 1.83
C GLY A 60 -16.50 6.29 0.67
N VAL A 61 -15.71 5.27 0.34
CA VAL A 61 -15.98 4.32 -0.76
C VAL A 61 -16.38 2.97 -0.16
N GLY A 62 -17.67 2.66 -0.23
CA GLY A 62 -18.19 1.33 0.11
C GLY A 62 -18.07 0.32 -1.04
N THR A 63 -18.24 -0.96 -0.72
CA THR A 63 -18.19 -2.06 -1.71
C THR A 63 -19.17 -1.89 -2.88
N GLY A 64 -20.34 -1.29 -2.66
CA GLY A 64 -21.32 -1.00 -3.72
C GLY A 64 -20.78 -0.02 -4.80
N LEU A 65 -20.03 1.01 -4.39
CA LEU A 65 -19.35 1.92 -5.31
C LEU A 65 -18.23 1.19 -6.06
N PHE A 66 -17.51 0.31 -5.38
CA PHE A 66 -16.47 -0.51 -6.01
C PHE A 66 -17.01 -1.42 -7.13
N TYR A 67 -18.08 -2.17 -6.86
CA TYR A 67 -18.75 -2.99 -7.88
C TYR A 67 -19.31 -2.17 -9.04
N THR A 68 -19.88 -1.00 -8.75
CA THR A 68 -20.38 -0.09 -9.79
C THR A 68 -19.26 0.40 -10.70
N SER A 69 -18.05 0.62 -10.16
CA SER A 69 -16.89 1.03 -10.95
C SER A 69 -16.29 -0.11 -11.78
N LEU A 70 -16.34 -1.35 -11.30
CA LEU A 70 -15.84 -2.53 -12.02
C LEU A 70 -16.79 -3.05 -13.12
N SER A 71 -18.08 -2.72 -13.03
CA SER A 71 -19.10 -3.17 -14.00
C SER A 71 -19.31 -2.21 -15.17
N LYS A 72 -18.59 -1.08 -15.19
CA LYS A 72 -18.50 -0.16 -16.32
C LYS A 72 -17.37 -0.56 -17.26
#